data_AF-A0A5N6EQS4-F1
#
_entry.id   AF-A0A5N6EQS4-F1
#
_cell.length_a   1.000
_cell.length_b   1.000
_cell.length_c   1.000
_cell.angle_alpha   90.00
_cell.angle_beta   90.00
_cell.angle_gamma   90.00
#
_symmetry.space_group_name_H-M   'P 1'
#
loop_
_entity.id
_entity.type
_entity.pdbx_description
1 polymer ?
#
loop_
_entity_poly.entity_id
_entity_poly.type
_entity_poly.pdbx_seq_one_letter_code
_entity_poly.pdbx_strand_id
1 'polypeptide(L)'
;MSTQTYTQIELLSANGTVLRRVSTAGPRLPTEDETPIIDLAPIDGTLGERKALASRIKAASENTGFFNIRNHGIPNELIQNSLSQAKTFFDQPLNLKETFSMRYDPRIDPTCTDPRSALGQGKFREDGDYIWKGTSHLPGFREVTVSFWQSRLALARKLVCIFALALGEREDNFDDITSHPGADALYIHYPGIPDVAADSDIDVGIGSHTDIQCFTLLWQDNSGGLQVLSAQDEWLDARPIEGTLVVNIGDFLQGLSNNKFKSTVHGVYNRQLDSRYSMPFFFGFNPEAVCKVVPSCVDDEHPPLYEPISCGEETCREDDSKTESFSSDEYNVRFTTKLDAPLPDIEEAVSACSESSLALTPSAWLREGVCPVLDSESVTPAAAERCGLKPLAQELAASVSTAMLNLMECPEGTWQTIQQPCLAKEESIGMPRRGSGPGLVWAAVLAAVASLLL
;
A
#
# COMPACT_ATOMS: atom_id res chain seq x y z
N MET A 1 15.21 32.70 -9.89
CA MET A 1 15.25 31.27 -9.52
C MET A 1 13.99 31.00 -8.72
N SER A 2 13.07 30.18 -9.21
CA SER A 2 11.89 29.78 -8.44
C SER A 2 12.37 28.96 -7.24
N THR A 3 12.05 29.37 -6.02
CA THR A 3 12.31 28.57 -4.81
C THR A 3 11.39 27.37 -4.83
N GLN A 4 11.95 26.19 -5.06
CA GLN A 4 11.23 24.92 -5.02
C GLN A 4 10.71 24.69 -3.61
N THR A 5 9.40 24.55 -3.48
CA THR A 5 8.69 24.30 -2.21
C THR A 5 8.42 22.81 -2.06
N TYR A 6 8.39 22.34 -0.81
CA TYR A 6 8.23 20.93 -0.46
C TYR A 6 7.13 20.77 0.59
N THR A 7 6.48 19.61 0.57
CA THR A 7 5.53 19.13 1.58
C THR A 7 5.95 17.73 2.03
N GLN A 8 5.17 17.14 2.95
CA GLN A 8 5.32 15.76 3.37
C GLN A 8 4.07 14.96 3.02
N ILE A 9 4.27 13.72 2.58
CA ILE A 9 3.22 12.71 2.47
C ILE A 9 3.45 11.65 3.54
N GLU A 10 2.36 11.11 4.06
CA GLU A 10 2.36 9.97 4.96
C GLU A 10 2.29 8.68 4.14
N LEU A 11 3.24 7.78 4.37
CA LEU A 11 3.24 6.45 3.80
C LEU A 11 3.08 5.43 4.91
N LEU A 12 2.16 4.50 4.72
CA LEU A 12 2.09 3.33 5.57
C LEU A 12 3.30 2.45 5.28
N SER A 13 4.05 2.13 6.32
CA SER A 13 5.13 1.14 6.26
C SER A 13 4.92 0.12 7.36
N ALA A 14 5.63 -1.00 7.25
CA ALA A 14 5.53 -2.07 8.22
C ALA A 14 5.98 -1.71 9.66
N ASN A 15 6.73 -0.60 9.82
CA ASN A 15 7.16 -0.07 11.12
C ASN A 15 6.33 1.15 11.57
N GLY A 16 5.20 1.42 10.90
CA GLY A 16 4.33 2.58 11.12
C GLY A 16 4.44 3.62 10.02
N THR A 17 3.80 4.77 10.24
CA THR A 17 3.75 5.86 9.24
C THR A 17 5.13 6.48 9.03
N VAL A 18 5.58 6.53 7.78
CA VAL A 18 6.82 7.19 7.35
C VAL A 18 6.47 8.46 6.59
N LEU A 19 7.04 9.59 7.00
CA LEU A 19 6.90 10.85 6.29
C LEU A 19 7.92 10.91 5.14
N ARG A 20 7.44 11.15 3.91
CA ARG A 20 8.30 11.40 2.76
C ARG A 20 8.17 12.84 2.29
N ARG A 21 9.33 13.48 2.11
CA ARG A 21 9.40 14.81 1.50
C ARG A 21 9.06 14.69 0.03
N VAL A 22 8.19 15.57 -0.46
CA VAL A 22 7.85 15.66 -1.89
C VAL A 22 7.80 17.12 -2.33
N SER A 23 8.23 17.39 -3.55
CA SER A 23 8.11 18.70 -4.17
C SER A 23 6.64 19.03 -4.39
N THR A 24 6.26 20.28 -4.14
CA THR A 24 4.91 20.77 -4.46
C THR A 24 4.79 21.22 -5.93
N ALA A 25 5.86 21.05 -6.73
CA ALA A 25 5.77 21.28 -8.16
C ALA A 25 4.81 20.27 -8.81
N GLY A 26 4.14 20.69 -9.88
CA GLY A 26 3.32 19.77 -10.67
C GLY A 26 4.15 18.62 -11.25
N PRO A 27 3.53 17.47 -11.55
CA PRO A 27 4.24 16.34 -12.14
C PRO A 27 4.93 16.71 -13.45
N ARG A 28 6.17 16.25 -13.63
CA ARG A 28 6.93 16.41 -14.87
C ARG A 28 7.05 15.10 -15.61
N LEU A 29 7.39 15.14 -16.90
CA LEU A 29 7.71 13.91 -17.61
C LEU A 29 9.01 13.29 -17.07
N PRO A 30 9.09 11.95 -16.98
CA PRO A 30 10.34 11.26 -16.68
C PRO A 30 11.34 11.41 -17.83
N THR A 31 12.61 11.42 -17.48
CA THR A 31 13.71 11.27 -18.44
C THR A 31 13.82 9.82 -18.92
N GLU A 32 14.56 9.58 -20.00
CA GLU A 32 14.77 8.22 -20.52
C GLU A 32 15.46 7.30 -19.51
N ASP A 33 16.36 7.84 -18.68
CA ASP A 33 17.05 7.06 -17.65
C ASP A 33 16.15 6.78 -16.43
N GLU A 34 15.18 7.65 -16.15
CA GLU A 34 14.23 7.50 -15.04
C GLU A 34 13.14 6.46 -15.35
N THR A 35 12.64 6.36 -16.57
CA THR A 35 11.67 5.31 -16.93
C THR A 35 11.97 4.76 -18.32
N PRO A 36 13.05 3.99 -18.49
CA PRO A 36 13.49 3.52 -19.79
C PRO A 36 12.50 2.54 -20.41
N ILE A 37 12.49 2.48 -21.74
CA ILE A 37 11.79 1.43 -22.50
C ILE A 37 12.77 0.29 -22.78
N ILE A 38 12.51 -0.88 -22.20
CA ILE A 38 13.32 -2.08 -22.30
C ILE A 38 12.65 -3.05 -23.28
N ASP A 39 13.45 -3.58 -24.19
CA ASP A 39 12.99 -4.52 -25.21
C ASP A 39 13.22 -5.96 -24.72
N LEU A 40 12.16 -6.74 -24.59
CA LEU A 40 12.22 -8.12 -24.11
C LEU A 40 12.38 -9.16 -25.22
N ALA A 41 12.54 -8.77 -26.49
CA ALA A 41 12.86 -9.72 -27.57
C ALA A 41 13.99 -10.73 -27.25
N PRO A 42 15.09 -10.37 -26.56
CA PRO A 42 16.15 -11.32 -26.21
C PRO A 42 15.87 -12.20 -24.99
N ILE A 43 14.69 -12.14 -24.35
CA ILE A 43 14.41 -12.84 -23.08
C ILE A 43 14.52 -14.37 -23.20
N ASP A 44 14.23 -14.91 -24.38
CA ASP A 44 14.38 -16.34 -24.71
C ASP A 44 15.64 -16.63 -25.55
N GLY A 45 16.52 -15.64 -25.69
CA GLY A 45 17.77 -15.74 -26.46
C GLY A 45 18.85 -16.55 -25.75
N THR A 46 20.10 -16.42 -26.18
CA THR A 46 21.27 -17.01 -25.52
C THR A 46 21.52 -16.41 -24.13
N LEU A 47 22.28 -17.10 -23.29
CA LEU A 47 22.68 -16.57 -21.97
C LEU A 47 23.38 -15.20 -22.06
N GLY A 48 24.17 -14.97 -23.11
CA GLY A 48 24.83 -13.67 -23.33
C GLY A 48 23.83 -12.54 -23.59
N GLU A 49 22.80 -12.81 -24.41
CA GLU A 49 21.72 -11.87 -24.68
C GLU A 49 20.88 -11.60 -23.43
N ARG A 50 20.56 -12.63 -22.65
CA ARG A 50 19.83 -12.49 -21.38
C ARG A 50 20.63 -11.72 -20.33
N LYS A 51 21.94 -11.90 -20.25
CA LYS A 51 22.83 -11.08 -19.38
C LYS A 51 22.90 -9.61 -19.82
N ALA A 52 22.90 -9.35 -21.13
CA ALA A 52 22.83 -7.98 -21.64
C ALA A 52 21.48 -7.32 -21.29
N LEU A 53 20.38 -8.05 -21.43
CA LEU A 53 19.06 -7.62 -20.98
C LEU A 53 19.05 -7.35 -19.46
N ALA A 54 19.58 -8.28 -18.67
CA ALA A 54 19.69 -8.16 -17.21
C ALA A 54 20.45 -6.90 -16.80
N SER A 55 21.51 -6.53 -17.53
CA SER A 55 22.28 -5.31 -17.25
C SER A 55 21.46 -4.03 -17.44
N ARG A 56 20.55 -4.01 -18.43
CA ARG A 56 19.64 -2.87 -18.66
C ARG A 56 18.55 -2.80 -17.58
N ILE A 57 17.97 -3.95 -17.23
CA ILE A 57 16.98 -4.04 -16.16
C ILE A 57 17.62 -3.64 -14.82
N LYS A 58 18.86 -4.06 -14.56
CA LYS A 58 19.63 -3.67 -13.38
C LYS A 58 19.72 -2.15 -13.25
N ALA A 59 20.17 -1.46 -14.31
CA ALA A 59 20.32 -0.01 -14.30
C ALA A 59 18.99 0.72 -14.00
N ALA A 60 17.89 0.27 -14.60
CA ALA A 60 16.57 0.82 -14.31
C ALA A 60 16.11 0.54 -12.87
N SER A 61 16.38 -0.68 -12.39
CA SER A 61 15.99 -1.14 -11.04
C SER A 61 16.76 -0.42 -9.94
N GLU A 62 18.04 -0.09 -10.16
CA GLU A 62 18.89 0.66 -9.22
C GLU A 62 18.61 2.17 -9.23
N ASN A 63 18.03 2.70 -10.31
CA ASN A 63 17.67 4.11 -10.43
C ASN A 63 16.29 4.39 -9.79
N THR A 64 15.22 4.33 -10.58
CA THR A 64 13.85 4.61 -10.13
C THR A 64 13.10 3.35 -9.75
N GLY A 65 13.58 2.16 -10.12
CA GLY A 65 12.79 0.95 -9.96
C GLY A 65 11.61 0.83 -10.91
N PHE A 66 11.41 1.79 -11.83
CA PHE A 66 10.31 1.82 -12.79
C PHE A 66 10.85 1.79 -14.22
N PHE A 67 10.24 0.97 -15.08
CA PHE A 67 10.57 0.94 -16.50
C PHE A 67 9.41 0.39 -17.33
N ASN A 68 9.41 0.71 -18.62
CA ASN A 68 8.44 0.16 -19.57
C ASN A 68 9.06 -1.05 -20.28
N ILE A 69 8.30 -2.11 -20.49
CA ILE A 69 8.71 -3.27 -21.30
C ILE A 69 7.91 -3.35 -22.59
N ARG A 70 8.57 -3.62 -23.70
CA ARG A 70 7.94 -3.93 -25.01
C ARG A 70 8.38 -5.29 -25.51
N ASN A 71 7.70 -5.82 -26.54
CA ASN A 71 7.95 -7.17 -27.06
C ASN A 71 7.87 -8.24 -25.96
N HIS A 72 6.96 -8.03 -25.00
CA HIS A 72 6.78 -8.87 -23.81
C HIS A 72 6.04 -10.19 -24.10
N GLY A 73 5.65 -10.44 -25.34
CA GLY A 73 5.07 -11.72 -25.80
C GLY A 73 3.60 -11.95 -25.46
N ILE A 74 2.96 -11.05 -24.70
CA ILE A 74 1.51 -11.12 -24.44
C ILE A 74 0.76 -10.54 -25.66
N PRO A 75 -0.15 -11.30 -26.30
CA PRO A 75 -0.90 -10.81 -27.46
C PRO A 75 -1.73 -9.57 -27.11
N ASN A 76 -1.67 -8.53 -27.95
CA ASN A 76 -2.48 -7.33 -27.75
C ASN A 76 -3.98 -7.65 -27.77
N GLU A 77 -4.42 -8.60 -28.60
CA GLU A 77 -5.81 -9.06 -28.62
C GLU A 77 -6.26 -9.59 -27.25
N LEU A 78 -5.41 -10.35 -26.54
CA LEU A 78 -5.71 -10.84 -25.21
C LEU A 78 -5.86 -9.68 -24.21
N ILE A 79 -4.97 -8.69 -24.26
CA ILE A 79 -5.04 -7.49 -23.43
C ILE A 79 -6.35 -6.72 -23.68
N GLN A 80 -6.71 -6.49 -24.95
CA GLN A 80 -7.94 -5.79 -25.31
C GLN A 80 -9.19 -6.58 -24.92
N ASN A 81 -9.18 -7.90 -25.07
CA ASN A 81 -10.27 -8.76 -24.62
C ASN A 81 -10.42 -8.70 -23.08
N SER A 82 -9.32 -8.73 -22.33
CA SER A 82 -9.34 -8.55 -20.87
C SER A 82 -9.85 -7.18 -20.45
N LEU A 83 -9.45 -6.11 -21.15
CA LEU A 83 -9.99 -4.77 -20.92
C LEU A 83 -11.50 -4.72 -21.16
N SER A 84 -11.99 -5.33 -22.25
CA SER A 84 -13.42 -5.41 -22.55
C SER A 84 -14.19 -6.16 -21.45
N GLN A 85 -13.61 -7.23 -20.91
CA GLN A 85 -14.18 -7.98 -19.80
C GLN A 85 -14.17 -7.17 -18.50
N ALA A 86 -13.09 -6.44 -18.22
CA ALA A 86 -13.01 -5.53 -17.07
C ALA A 86 -14.07 -4.42 -17.15
N LYS A 87 -14.24 -3.77 -18.30
CA LYS A 87 -15.30 -2.78 -18.53
C LYS A 87 -16.68 -3.38 -18.32
N THR A 88 -16.96 -4.55 -18.91
CA THR A 88 -18.22 -5.26 -18.73
C THR A 88 -18.50 -5.58 -17.26
N PHE A 89 -17.48 -5.98 -16.51
CA PHE A 89 -17.58 -6.22 -15.07
C PHE A 89 -17.90 -4.94 -14.30
N PHE A 90 -17.22 -3.84 -14.60
CA PHE A 90 -17.41 -2.54 -13.94
C PHE A 90 -18.62 -1.74 -14.44
N ASP A 91 -19.30 -2.15 -15.51
CA ASP A 91 -20.55 -1.54 -15.97
C ASP A 91 -21.79 -2.07 -15.23
N GLN A 92 -21.64 -3.10 -14.40
CA GLN A 92 -22.72 -3.70 -13.63
C GLN A 92 -23.25 -2.76 -12.51
N PRO A 93 -24.41 -3.04 -11.89
CA PRO A 93 -24.82 -2.39 -10.64
C PRO A 93 -23.82 -2.60 -9.49
N LEU A 94 -23.67 -1.60 -8.59
CA LEU A 94 -22.66 -1.62 -7.50
C LEU A 94 -22.74 -2.88 -6.62
N ASN A 95 -23.93 -3.42 -6.36
CA ASN A 95 -24.08 -4.65 -5.58
C ASN A 95 -23.53 -5.91 -6.27
N LEU A 96 -23.15 -5.82 -7.55
CA LEU A 96 -22.52 -6.88 -8.35
C LEU A 96 -21.07 -6.53 -8.74
N LYS A 97 -20.59 -5.32 -8.41
CA LYS A 97 -19.23 -4.85 -8.67
C LYS A 97 -18.69 -4.11 -7.44
N GLU A 98 -17.72 -4.69 -6.75
CA GLU A 98 -16.98 -3.96 -5.72
C GLU A 98 -15.50 -3.95 -6.09
N THR A 99 -14.86 -5.12 -6.07
CA THR A 99 -13.48 -5.29 -6.51
C THR A 99 -13.34 -6.63 -7.21
N PHE A 100 -12.56 -6.69 -8.29
CA PHE A 100 -12.12 -7.96 -8.86
C PHE A 100 -10.65 -8.18 -8.52
N SER A 101 -10.38 -9.20 -7.72
CA SER A 101 -9.04 -9.70 -7.43
C SER A 101 -8.98 -11.20 -7.66
N MET A 102 -7.84 -11.66 -8.15
CA MET A 102 -7.55 -13.06 -8.37
C MET A 102 -6.17 -13.37 -7.84
N ARG A 103 -6.09 -14.30 -6.89
CA ARG A 103 -4.83 -14.77 -6.30
C ARG A 103 -4.28 -15.96 -7.07
N TYR A 104 -3.08 -16.39 -6.71
CA TYR A 104 -2.51 -17.63 -7.24
C TYR A 104 -3.40 -18.84 -6.94
N ASP A 105 -3.72 -19.61 -7.99
CA ASP A 105 -4.46 -20.86 -7.89
C ASP A 105 -3.74 -21.96 -8.68
N PRO A 106 -3.24 -23.03 -8.00
CA PRO A 106 -2.48 -24.08 -8.66
C PRO A 106 -3.30 -24.85 -9.72
N ARG A 107 -4.63 -24.81 -9.69
CA ARG A 107 -5.50 -25.49 -10.68
C ARG A 107 -5.44 -24.86 -12.06
N ILE A 108 -5.09 -23.58 -12.12
CA ILE A 108 -5.01 -22.80 -13.35
C ILE A 108 -3.57 -22.42 -13.71
N ASP A 109 -2.57 -22.84 -12.94
CA ASP A 109 -1.18 -22.72 -13.33
C ASP A 109 -0.77 -23.89 -14.25
N PRO A 110 -0.43 -23.64 -15.53
CA PRO A 110 -0.04 -24.70 -16.46
C PRO A 110 1.23 -25.46 -16.06
N THR A 111 2.07 -24.91 -15.18
CA THR A 111 3.29 -25.56 -14.71
C THR A 111 3.07 -26.43 -13.48
N CYS A 112 1.92 -26.32 -12.81
CA CYS A 112 1.60 -27.13 -11.64
C CYS A 112 1.13 -28.53 -12.08
N THR A 113 1.96 -29.54 -11.87
CA THR A 113 1.66 -30.93 -12.30
C THR A 113 0.73 -31.70 -11.36
N ASP A 114 0.63 -31.29 -10.09
CA ASP A 114 -0.28 -31.89 -9.10
C ASP A 114 -1.01 -30.82 -8.26
N PRO A 115 -2.04 -30.16 -8.85
CA PRO A 115 -2.82 -29.15 -8.14
C PRO A 115 -3.57 -29.70 -6.93
N ARG A 116 -3.95 -30.98 -6.94
CA ARG A 116 -4.72 -31.58 -5.84
C ARG A 116 -3.85 -31.71 -4.59
N SER A 117 -2.59 -32.14 -4.73
CA SER A 117 -1.65 -32.16 -3.61
C SER A 117 -1.38 -30.75 -3.09
N ALA A 118 -1.22 -29.76 -3.98
CA ALA A 118 -1.00 -28.37 -3.59
C ALA A 118 -2.15 -27.82 -2.73
N LEU A 119 -3.41 -28.07 -3.11
CA LEU A 119 -4.60 -27.66 -2.35
C LEU A 119 -4.76 -28.44 -1.04
N GLY A 120 -4.52 -29.76 -1.08
CA GLY A 120 -4.75 -30.67 0.06
C GLY A 120 -3.81 -30.44 1.26
N GLN A 121 -2.73 -29.69 1.09
CA GLN A 121 -1.83 -29.30 2.18
C GLN A 121 -2.32 -28.08 2.98
N GLY A 122 -3.52 -27.55 2.70
CA GLY A 122 -4.06 -26.37 3.39
C GLY A 122 -3.31 -25.07 3.07
N LYS A 123 -2.41 -25.11 2.07
CA LYS A 123 -1.61 -23.96 1.61
C LYS A 123 -2.40 -22.96 0.78
N PHE A 124 -3.56 -23.37 0.27
CA PHE A 124 -4.42 -22.55 -0.58
C PHE A 124 -5.86 -22.68 -0.12
N ARG A 125 -6.57 -21.57 -0.07
CA ARG A 125 -7.99 -21.54 0.27
C ARG A 125 -8.81 -22.04 -0.94
N GLU A 126 -9.85 -22.84 -0.67
CA GLU A 126 -10.84 -23.23 -1.70
C GLU A 126 -11.75 -22.06 -2.15
N ASP A 127 -11.49 -20.85 -1.64
CA ASP A 127 -12.28 -19.64 -1.92
C ASP A 127 -12.15 -19.14 -3.37
N GLY A 128 -11.16 -19.61 -4.13
CA GLY A 128 -11.00 -19.27 -5.55
C GLY A 128 -12.21 -19.60 -6.42
N ASP A 129 -13.12 -20.49 -5.97
CA ASP A 129 -14.37 -20.76 -6.69
C ASP A 129 -15.43 -19.66 -6.49
N TYR A 130 -15.35 -18.86 -5.43
CA TYR A 130 -16.32 -17.81 -5.12
C TYR A 130 -16.34 -16.75 -6.23
N ILE A 131 -15.16 -16.30 -6.68
CA ILE A 131 -15.05 -15.29 -7.75
C ILE A 131 -15.67 -15.78 -9.06
N TRP A 132 -15.53 -17.07 -9.38
CA TRP A 132 -16.06 -17.66 -10.61
C TRP A 132 -17.56 -17.94 -10.54
N LYS A 133 -18.08 -18.28 -9.35
CA LYS A 133 -19.53 -18.35 -9.12
C LYS A 133 -20.15 -16.96 -9.26
N GLY A 134 -19.54 -15.96 -8.63
CA GLY A 134 -20.01 -14.57 -8.65
C GLY A 134 -19.94 -13.89 -10.02
N THR A 135 -19.13 -14.41 -10.95
CA THR A 135 -18.99 -13.88 -12.32
C THR A 135 -19.51 -14.83 -13.40
N SER A 136 -20.19 -15.91 -13.01
CA SER A 136 -20.67 -16.95 -13.93
C SER A 136 -21.69 -16.47 -14.98
N HIS A 137 -22.36 -15.35 -14.71
CA HIS A 137 -23.28 -14.70 -15.64
C HIS A 137 -22.59 -13.83 -16.70
N LEU A 138 -21.28 -13.61 -16.59
CA LEU A 138 -20.47 -12.85 -17.56
C LEU A 138 -19.84 -13.81 -18.58
N PRO A 139 -20.33 -13.87 -19.83
CA PRO A 139 -19.83 -14.84 -20.81
C PRO A 139 -18.36 -14.59 -21.17
N GLY A 140 -17.54 -15.62 -21.08
CA GLY A 140 -16.12 -15.56 -21.44
C GLY A 140 -15.22 -14.84 -20.41
N PHE A 141 -15.79 -14.31 -19.32
CA PHE A 141 -15.05 -13.52 -18.35
C PHE A 141 -13.95 -14.33 -17.67
N ARG A 142 -14.29 -15.54 -17.20
CA ARG A 142 -13.34 -16.44 -16.56
C ARG A 142 -12.23 -16.85 -17.52
N GLU A 143 -12.59 -17.31 -18.71
CA GLU A 143 -11.66 -17.85 -19.70
C GLU A 143 -10.62 -16.80 -20.11
N VAL A 144 -11.08 -15.59 -20.43
CA VAL A 144 -10.21 -14.48 -20.83
C VAL A 144 -9.33 -14.01 -19.67
N THR A 145 -9.91 -13.87 -18.47
CA THR A 145 -9.17 -13.40 -17.29
C THR A 145 -8.10 -14.38 -16.85
N VAL A 146 -8.42 -15.69 -16.84
CA VAL A 146 -7.46 -16.75 -16.55
C VAL A 146 -6.36 -16.79 -17.61
N SER A 147 -6.69 -16.71 -18.90
CA SER A 147 -5.68 -16.72 -19.97
C SER A 147 -4.71 -15.54 -19.89
N PHE A 148 -5.22 -14.35 -19.56
CA PHE A 148 -4.38 -13.16 -19.38
C PHE A 148 -3.53 -13.24 -18.11
N TRP A 149 -4.05 -13.78 -17.01
CA TRP A 149 -3.24 -14.05 -15.82
C TRP A 149 -2.15 -15.09 -16.08
N GLN A 150 -2.45 -16.20 -16.76
CA GLN A 150 -1.46 -17.22 -17.12
C GLN A 150 -0.34 -16.65 -17.98
N SER A 151 -0.68 -15.77 -18.94
CA SER A 151 0.30 -15.11 -19.79
C SER A 151 1.23 -14.17 -19.00
N ARG A 152 0.67 -13.44 -18.02
CA ARG A 152 1.46 -12.57 -17.11
C ARG A 152 2.31 -13.38 -16.15
N LEU A 153 1.80 -14.48 -15.60
CA LEU A 153 2.57 -15.40 -14.75
C LEU A 153 3.75 -16.01 -15.52
N ALA A 154 3.52 -16.45 -16.77
CA ALA A 154 4.58 -16.99 -17.62
C ALA A 154 5.67 -15.94 -17.91
N LEU A 155 5.29 -14.69 -18.19
CA LEU A 155 6.23 -13.59 -18.37
C LEU A 155 6.99 -13.27 -17.08
N ALA A 156 6.29 -13.21 -15.94
CA ALA A 156 6.89 -12.92 -14.64
C ALA A 156 7.93 -13.97 -14.22
N ARG A 157 7.67 -15.25 -14.48
CA ARG A 157 8.65 -16.34 -14.27
C ARG A 157 9.91 -16.18 -15.12
N LYS A 158 9.82 -15.62 -16.32
CA LYS A 158 11.02 -15.29 -17.10
C LYS A 158 11.75 -14.08 -16.54
N LEU A 159 11.00 -13.04 -16.13
CA LEU A 159 11.58 -11.83 -15.57
C LEU A 159 12.31 -12.08 -14.25
N VAL A 160 11.81 -12.97 -13.39
CA VAL A 160 12.51 -13.28 -12.12
C VAL A 160 13.88 -13.93 -12.37
N CYS A 161 14.03 -14.74 -13.42
CA CYS A 161 15.34 -15.24 -13.85
C CYS A 161 16.27 -14.11 -14.33
N ILE A 162 15.72 -13.11 -15.04
CA ILE A 162 16.50 -11.94 -15.47
C ILE A 162 16.90 -11.07 -14.27
N PHE A 163 16.04 -10.93 -13.26
CA PHE A 163 16.39 -10.25 -12.00
C PHE A 163 17.50 -10.99 -11.24
N ALA A 164 17.48 -12.33 -11.22
CA ALA A 164 18.57 -13.12 -10.65
C ALA A 164 19.91 -12.81 -11.35
N LEU A 165 19.93 -12.81 -12.69
CA LEU A 165 21.11 -12.39 -13.46
C LEU A 165 21.53 -10.94 -13.19
N ALA A 166 20.57 -10.03 -13.03
CA ALA A 166 20.83 -8.62 -12.75
C ALA A 166 21.52 -8.42 -11.39
N LEU A 167 21.21 -9.30 -10.43
CA LEU A 167 21.88 -9.37 -9.13
C LEU A 167 23.21 -10.15 -9.20
N GLY A 168 23.61 -10.69 -10.36
CA GLY A 168 24.85 -11.44 -10.51
C GLY A 168 24.76 -12.91 -10.08
N GLU A 169 23.55 -13.41 -9.87
CA GLU A 169 23.27 -14.81 -9.52
C GLU A 169 23.03 -15.67 -10.77
N ARG A 170 22.78 -16.97 -10.56
CA ARG A 170 22.32 -17.88 -11.62
C ARG A 170 20.85 -17.63 -11.96
N GLU A 171 20.44 -17.97 -13.19
CA GLU A 171 19.07 -17.77 -13.68
C GLU A 171 18.01 -18.50 -12.85
N ASP A 172 18.38 -19.64 -12.28
CA ASP A 172 17.54 -20.56 -11.50
C ASP A 172 17.57 -20.25 -9.99
N ASN A 173 18.26 -19.20 -9.55
CA ASN A 173 18.52 -18.95 -8.13
C ASN A 173 17.24 -18.72 -7.30
N PHE A 174 16.14 -18.31 -7.93
CA PHE A 174 14.87 -18.04 -7.26
C PHE A 174 13.77 -19.08 -7.53
N ASP A 175 14.07 -20.15 -8.27
CA ASP A 175 13.07 -21.15 -8.68
C ASP A 175 12.39 -21.81 -7.47
N ASP A 176 13.17 -22.15 -6.43
CA ASP A 176 12.66 -22.81 -5.23
C ASP A 176 11.69 -21.94 -4.42
N ILE A 177 11.86 -20.61 -4.49
CA ILE A 177 11.03 -19.63 -3.76
C ILE A 177 9.97 -18.97 -4.64
N THR A 178 9.84 -19.39 -5.90
CA THR A 178 8.84 -18.85 -6.86
C THR A 178 8.11 -19.95 -7.64
N SER A 179 8.17 -21.19 -7.16
CA SER A 179 7.50 -22.35 -7.77
C SER A 179 5.97 -22.24 -7.73
N HIS A 180 5.41 -21.68 -6.65
CA HIS A 180 4.00 -21.34 -6.48
C HIS A 180 3.88 -19.94 -5.85
N PRO A 181 4.25 -18.91 -6.64
CA PRO A 181 4.47 -17.57 -6.12
C PRO A 181 3.15 -16.92 -5.74
N GLY A 182 3.20 -15.91 -4.86
CA GLY A 182 2.16 -14.88 -4.84
C GLY A 182 2.00 -14.33 -6.25
N ALA A 183 0.79 -14.35 -6.79
CA ALA A 183 0.53 -13.98 -8.18
C ALA A 183 -0.86 -13.38 -8.29
N ASP A 184 -0.99 -12.14 -7.82
CA ASP A 184 -2.28 -11.49 -7.65
C ASP A 184 -2.56 -10.61 -8.88
N ALA A 185 -3.77 -10.68 -9.43
CA ALA A 185 -4.22 -9.82 -10.50
C ALA A 185 -5.47 -9.07 -10.11
N LEU A 186 -5.49 -7.79 -10.42
CA LEU A 186 -6.64 -6.92 -10.18
C LEU A 186 -7.10 -6.33 -11.50
N TYR A 187 -8.40 -6.07 -11.58
CA TYR A 187 -8.92 -5.05 -12.49
C TYR A 187 -9.30 -3.85 -11.65
N ILE A 188 -8.83 -2.66 -12.05
CA ILE A 188 -9.08 -1.43 -11.33
C ILE A 188 -9.78 -0.45 -12.27
N HIS A 189 -10.88 0.11 -11.79
CA HIS A 189 -11.65 1.15 -12.46
C HIS A 189 -11.65 2.39 -11.59
N TYR A 190 -11.17 3.50 -12.15
CA TYR A 190 -11.28 4.83 -11.57
C TYR A 190 -12.37 5.57 -12.34
N PRO A 191 -13.53 5.86 -11.71
CA PRO A 191 -14.56 6.67 -12.34
C PRO A 191 -14.01 8.03 -12.78
N GLY A 192 -14.58 8.56 -13.86
CA GLY A 192 -14.33 9.94 -14.26
C GLY A 192 -14.95 10.94 -13.28
N ILE A 193 -14.36 12.12 -13.17
CA ILE A 193 -14.85 13.18 -12.27
C ILE A 193 -15.98 13.95 -12.97
N PRO A 194 -17.18 14.11 -12.36
CA PRO A 194 -18.23 14.96 -12.91
C PRO A 194 -17.79 16.43 -12.98
N ASP A 195 -18.23 17.16 -14.01
CA ASP A 195 -17.87 18.56 -14.33
C ASP A 195 -18.00 19.57 -13.15
N VAL A 196 -18.84 19.25 -12.15
CA VAL A 196 -19.08 20.06 -10.95
C VAL A 196 -18.08 19.85 -9.80
N ALA A 197 -17.14 18.91 -9.92
CA ALA A 197 -16.11 18.62 -8.92
C ALA A 197 -14.69 19.03 -9.37
N ALA A 198 -14.54 19.65 -10.54
CA ALA A 198 -13.24 20.11 -11.05
C ALA A 198 -12.59 21.22 -10.20
N ASP A 199 -13.37 21.93 -9.38
CA ASP A 199 -12.94 23.00 -8.47
C ASP A 199 -12.77 22.54 -7.00
N SER A 200 -12.97 21.25 -6.74
CA SER A 200 -12.75 20.64 -5.43
C SER A 200 -11.54 19.71 -5.49
N ASP A 201 -10.71 19.67 -4.44
CA ASP A 201 -9.58 18.72 -4.25
C ASP A 201 -10.07 17.25 -4.11
N ILE A 202 -11.12 16.85 -4.82
CA ILE A 202 -11.67 15.49 -4.84
C ILE A 202 -10.81 14.67 -5.81
N ASP A 203 -9.74 14.11 -5.27
CA ASP A 203 -8.89 13.15 -5.97
C ASP A 203 -9.54 11.75 -5.94
N VAL A 204 -9.82 11.19 -7.12
CA VAL A 204 -10.28 9.80 -7.27
C VAL A 204 -9.08 8.95 -7.73
N GLY A 205 -8.49 8.20 -6.81
CA GLY A 205 -7.17 7.61 -7.00
C GLY A 205 -6.75 6.66 -5.88
N ILE A 206 -5.62 5.97 -6.06
CA ILE A 206 -4.95 5.27 -4.95
C ILE A 206 -3.90 6.22 -4.39
N GLY A 207 -3.89 6.37 -3.07
CA GLY A 207 -2.91 7.18 -2.34
C GLY A 207 -1.47 6.72 -2.60
N SER A 208 -0.50 7.54 -2.20
CA SER A 208 0.91 7.20 -2.39
C SER A 208 1.29 5.94 -1.58
N HIS A 209 1.89 4.96 -2.23
CA HIS A 209 2.30 3.68 -1.63
C HIS A 209 3.52 3.09 -2.34
N THR A 210 4.06 2.01 -1.77
CA THR A 210 4.99 1.09 -2.44
C THR A 210 4.30 -0.26 -2.62
N ASP A 211 4.69 -0.99 -3.66
CA ASP A 211 4.19 -2.36 -3.85
C ASP A 211 4.97 -3.32 -2.98
N ILE A 212 4.27 -4.26 -2.35
CA ILE A 212 4.90 -5.17 -1.37
C ILE A 212 5.55 -6.37 -2.03
N GLN A 213 4.97 -6.89 -3.11
CA GLN A 213 5.48 -8.08 -3.79
C GLN A 213 6.84 -7.82 -4.47
N CYS A 214 7.39 -8.77 -5.22
CA CYS A 214 8.73 -8.62 -5.81
C CYS A 214 8.74 -7.55 -6.91
N PHE A 215 7.76 -7.63 -7.81
CA PHE A 215 7.56 -6.64 -8.86
C PHE A 215 6.14 -6.73 -9.40
N THR A 216 5.72 -5.66 -10.08
CA THR A 216 4.39 -5.56 -10.67
C THR A 216 4.50 -5.41 -12.17
N LEU A 217 3.57 -6.06 -12.90
CA LEU A 217 3.33 -5.86 -14.33
C LEU A 217 2.03 -5.08 -14.48
N LEU A 218 2.12 -3.81 -14.84
CA LEU A 218 0.98 -2.91 -14.93
C LEU A 218 0.66 -2.59 -16.39
N TRP A 219 -0.52 -3.02 -16.82
CA TRP A 219 -1.17 -2.44 -18.00
C TRP A 219 -2.05 -1.26 -17.56
N GLN A 220 -1.97 -0.15 -18.29
CA GLN A 220 -2.82 1.03 -18.09
C GLN A 220 -3.37 1.51 -19.44
N ASP A 221 -4.59 2.06 -19.43
CA ASP A 221 -5.17 2.71 -20.60
C ASP A 221 -4.53 4.09 -20.87
N ASN A 222 -4.95 4.76 -21.94
CA ASN A 222 -4.39 6.05 -22.37
C ASN A 222 -4.86 7.26 -21.53
N SER A 223 -5.56 7.07 -20.42
CA SER A 223 -6.08 8.17 -19.59
C SER A 223 -5.00 8.86 -18.76
N GLY A 224 -3.85 8.20 -18.55
CA GLY A 224 -2.75 8.72 -17.73
C GLY A 224 -3.03 8.63 -16.22
N GLY A 225 -2.38 9.46 -15.42
CA GLY A 225 -2.64 9.61 -13.98
C GLY A 225 -1.71 8.84 -13.05
N LEU A 226 -0.93 7.88 -13.55
CA LEU A 226 0.12 7.23 -12.77
C LEU A 226 1.27 8.23 -12.50
N GLN A 227 1.61 8.40 -11.23
CA GLN A 227 2.71 9.25 -10.78
C GLN A 227 3.72 8.45 -9.98
N VAL A 228 5.01 8.67 -10.25
CA VAL A 228 6.14 7.97 -9.61
C VAL A 228 7.03 9.01 -8.94
N LEU A 229 7.46 8.78 -7.71
CA LEU A 229 8.32 9.71 -7.00
C LEU A 229 9.80 9.51 -7.38
N SER A 230 10.43 10.53 -7.96
CA SER A 230 11.86 10.49 -8.29
C SER A 230 12.76 10.59 -7.06
N ALA A 231 14.05 10.27 -7.22
CA ALA A 231 15.07 10.45 -6.19
C ALA A 231 15.29 11.92 -5.80
N GLN A 232 14.81 12.87 -6.61
CA GLN A 232 14.87 14.31 -6.36
C GLN A 232 13.59 14.82 -5.67
N ASP A 233 12.76 13.92 -5.15
CA ASP A 233 11.47 14.20 -4.50
C ASP A 233 10.44 14.84 -5.45
N GLU A 234 10.60 14.72 -6.77
CA GLU A 234 9.66 15.23 -7.78
C GLU A 234 8.73 14.13 -8.29
N TRP A 235 7.46 14.46 -8.52
CA TRP A 235 6.50 13.56 -9.16
C TRP A 235 6.75 13.45 -10.67
N LEU A 236 6.86 12.21 -11.15
CA LEU A 236 7.02 11.85 -12.55
C LEU A 236 5.68 11.38 -13.12
N ASP A 237 5.19 12.01 -14.19
CA ASP A 237 4.00 11.61 -14.95
C ASP A 237 4.33 10.42 -15.85
N ALA A 238 4.06 9.21 -15.38
CA ALA A 238 4.36 7.95 -16.05
C ALA A 238 3.29 7.65 -17.12
N ARG A 239 3.33 8.42 -18.20
CA ARG A 239 2.34 8.35 -19.27
C ARG A 239 2.28 6.95 -19.92
N PRO A 240 1.09 6.47 -20.26
CA PRO A 240 0.89 5.23 -21.00
C PRO A 240 1.64 5.26 -22.34
N ILE A 241 2.34 4.17 -22.66
CA ILE A 241 3.01 3.98 -23.94
C ILE A 241 2.34 2.78 -24.62
N GLU A 242 1.87 2.96 -25.85
CA GLU A 242 1.18 1.89 -26.57
C GLU A 242 2.10 0.69 -26.80
N GLY A 243 1.57 -0.51 -26.54
CA GLY A 243 2.31 -1.77 -26.70
C GLY A 243 3.35 -2.03 -25.60
N THR A 244 3.30 -1.31 -24.48
CA THR A 244 4.14 -1.59 -23.31
C THR A 244 3.34 -2.05 -22.09
N LEU A 245 4.06 -2.65 -21.14
CA LEU A 245 3.65 -2.78 -19.76
C LEU A 245 4.62 -1.96 -18.91
N VAL A 246 4.12 -1.30 -17.87
CA VAL A 246 4.97 -0.73 -16.83
C VAL A 246 5.40 -1.85 -15.89
N VAL A 247 6.67 -1.84 -15.49
CA VAL A 247 7.23 -2.71 -14.46
C VAL A 247 7.75 -1.84 -13.35
N ASN A 248 7.41 -2.19 -12.11
CA ASN A 248 8.02 -1.60 -10.94
C ASN A 248 8.51 -2.66 -9.95
N ILE A 249 9.62 -2.36 -9.30
CA ILE A 249 10.16 -3.16 -8.19
C ILE A 249 9.30 -2.90 -6.96
N GLY A 250 9.04 -3.96 -6.18
CA GLY A 250 8.40 -3.86 -4.88
C GLY A 250 9.34 -4.23 -3.72
N ASP A 251 8.80 -4.11 -2.51
CA ASP A 251 9.56 -4.13 -1.27
C ASP A 251 10.29 -5.45 -1.04
N PHE A 252 9.71 -6.57 -1.46
CA PHE A 252 10.35 -7.89 -1.33
C PHE A 252 11.66 -7.99 -2.11
N LEU A 253 11.66 -7.49 -3.34
CA LEU A 253 12.84 -7.55 -4.19
C LEU A 253 13.86 -6.46 -3.82
N GLN A 254 13.40 -5.30 -3.34
CA GLN A 254 14.27 -4.29 -2.71
C GLN A 254 15.01 -4.89 -1.49
N GLY A 255 14.29 -5.52 -0.56
CA GLY A 255 14.88 -6.14 0.62
C GLY A 255 15.86 -7.26 0.26
N LEU A 256 15.46 -8.15 -0.64
CA LEU A 256 16.30 -9.25 -1.13
C LEU A 256 17.59 -8.75 -1.82
N SER A 257 17.52 -7.62 -2.54
CA SER A 257 18.68 -6.99 -3.19
C SER A 257 19.54 -6.12 -2.26
N ASN A 258 19.29 -6.11 -0.95
CA ASN A 258 19.96 -5.24 0.02
C ASN A 258 19.83 -3.74 -0.32
N ASN A 259 18.64 -3.30 -0.74
CA ASN A 259 18.36 -1.93 -1.21
C ASN A 259 19.10 -1.50 -2.47
N LYS A 260 19.71 -2.43 -3.23
CA LYS A 260 20.26 -2.10 -4.55
C LYS A 260 19.14 -1.73 -5.51
N PHE A 261 18.10 -2.57 -5.60
CA PHE A 261 16.90 -2.23 -6.38
C PHE A 261 15.93 -1.37 -5.55
N LYS A 262 15.24 -0.45 -6.21
CA LYS A 262 14.41 0.59 -5.57
C LYS A 262 12.94 0.28 -5.68
N SER A 263 12.28 0.04 -4.56
CA SER A 263 10.83 0.07 -4.44
C SER A 263 10.40 1.53 -4.27
N THR A 264 9.75 2.07 -5.30
CA THR A 264 9.53 3.51 -5.41
C THR A 264 8.09 3.87 -5.15
N VAL A 265 7.92 4.96 -4.39
CA VAL A 265 6.61 5.50 -4.04
C VAL A 265 5.89 5.94 -5.30
N HIS A 266 4.66 5.49 -5.46
CA HIS A 266 3.82 5.84 -6.59
C HIS A 266 2.36 5.93 -6.17
N GLY A 267 1.57 6.57 -7.01
CA GLY A 267 0.14 6.76 -6.79
C GLY A 267 -0.56 7.02 -8.12
N VAL A 268 -1.89 6.93 -8.10
CA VAL A 268 -2.70 7.24 -9.28
C VAL A 268 -3.67 8.34 -8.92
N TYR A 269 -3.71 9.38 -9.74
CA TYR A 269 -4.68 10.46 -9.62
C TYR A 269 -5.44 10.57 -10.93
N ASN A 270 -6.71 10.15 -10.97
CA ASN A 270 -7.55 10.38 -12.14
C ASN A 270 -8.10 11.80 -12.09
N ARG A 271 -7.63 12.67 -12.98
CA ARG A 271 -8.12 14.06 -13.14
C ARG A 271 -8.97 14.24 -14.40
N GLN A 272 -9.30 13.14 -15.09
CA GLN A 272 -10.03 13.17 -16.34
C GLN A 272 -11.54 13.07 -16.11
N LEU A 273 -12.31 13.59 -17.07
CA LEU A 273 -13.76 13.42 -17.12
C LEU A 273 -14.17 11.97 -17.43
N ASP A 274 -13.31 11.25 -18.13
CA ASP A 274 -13.52 9.86 -18.52
C ASP A 274 -12.95 8.88 -17.47
N SER A 275 -13.45 7.64 -17.52
CA SER A 275 -12.99 6.56 -16.66
C SER A 275 -11.60 6.06 -17.06
N ARG A 276 -10.75 5.82 -16.06
CA ARG A 276 -9.45 5.18 -16.23
C ARG A 276 -9.52 3.70 -15.81
N TYR A 277 -8.90 2.84 -16.59
CA TYR A 277 -8.74 1.42 -16.30
C TYR A 277 -7.27 1.03 -16.21
N SER A 278 -6.96 0.18 -15.24
CA SER A 278 -5.65 -0.49 -15.15
C SER A 278 -5.79 -1.93 -14.68
N MET A 279 -4.85 -2.77 -15.09
CA MET A 279 -4.86 -4.20 -14.82
C MET A 279 -3.51 -4.67 -14.26
N PRO A 280 -3.16 -4.31 -13.01
CA PRO A 280 -1.91 -4.75 -12.40
C PRO A 280 -1.89 -6.26 -12.16
N PHE A 281 -0.70 -6.83 -12.27
CA PHE A 281 -0.36 -8.19 -11.87
C PHE A 281 0.86 -8.13 -10.98
N PHE A 282 0.70 -8.57 -9.75
CA PHE A 282 1.73 -8.59 -8.74
C PHE A 282 2.39 -9.97 -8.75
N PHE A 283 3.72 -10.01 -8.77
CA PHE A 283 4.49 -11.25 -8.65
C PHE A 283 5.32 -11.22 -7.37
N GLY A 284 5.11 -12.20 -6.50
CA GLY A 284 5.78 -12.36 -5.22
C GLY A 284 6.53 -13.68 -5.08
N PHE A 285 6.96 -13.98 -3.86
CA PHE A 285 7.53 -15.28 -3.52
C PHE A 285 6.44 -16.26 -3.09
N ASN A 286 6.82 -17.52 -2.96
CA ASN A 286 6.00 -18.55 -2.34
C ASN A 286 5.59 -18.08 -0.93
N PRO A 287 4.32 -18.26 -0.51
CA PRO A 287 3.87 -17.82 0.80
C PRO A 287 4.76 -18.30 1.94
N GLU A 288 5.23 -19.53 1.94
CA GLU A 288 6.09 -20.08 3.00
C GLU A 288 7.60 -19.82 2.81
N ALA A 289 8.02 -19.13 1.75
CA ALA A 289 9.44 -18.91 1.50
C ALA A 289 10.08 -18.06 2.60
N VAL A 290 11.29 -18.45 3.02
CA VAL A 290 12.15 -17.61 3.85
C VAL A 290 13.10 -16.87 2.92
N CYS A 291 12.84 -15.58 2.74
CA CYS A 291 13.65 -14.71 1.91
C CYS A 291 14.82 -14.15 2.68
N LYS A 292 15.99 -14.15 2.03
CA LYS A 292 17.26 -13.66 2.60
C LYS A 292 17.86 -12.68 1.61
N VAL A 293 18.67 -11.76 2.13
CA VAL A 293 19.51 -10.93 1.28
C VAL A 293 20.37 -11.83 0.38
N VAL A 294 20.41 -11.52 -0.91
CA VAL A 294 21.18 -12.28 -1.89
C VAL A 294 22.68 -12.18 -1.58
N PRO A 295 23.44 -13.28 -1.60
CA PRO A 295 24.87 -13.27 -1.28
C PRO A 295 25.68 -12.28 -2.12
N SER A 296 25.39 -12.15 -3.42
CA SER A 296 26.04 -11.16 -4.31
C SER A 296 25.78 -9.69 -3.93
N CYS A 297 24.82 -9.44 -3.04
CA CYS A 297 24.45 -8.11 -2.56
C CYS A 297 25.09 -7.76 -1.21
N VAL A 298 25.97 -8.63 -0.71
CA VAL A 298 26.65 -8.48 0.57
C VAL A 298 28.17 -8.53 0.38
N ASP A 299 28.86 -7.56 0.96
CA ASP A 299 30.32 -7.53 1.10
C ASP A 299 30.72 -6.82 2.40
N ASP A 300 32.02 -6.67 2.64
CA ASP A 300 32.55 -6.04 3.86
C ASP A 300 32.11 -4.57 4.01
N GLU A 301 31.82 -3.88 2.90
CA GLU A 301 31.36 -2.49 2.86
C GLU A 301 29.82 -2.40 2.93
N HIS A 302 29.11 -3.46 2.52
CA HIS A 302 27.65 -3.55 2.45
C HIS A 302 27.14 -4.81 3.17
N PRO A 303 27.13 -4.83 4.52
CA PRO A 303 26.57 -5.95 5.28
C PRO A 303 25.07 -6.12 5.00
N PRO A 304 24.47 -7.30 5.29
CA PRO A 304 23.05 -7.52 5.08
C PRO A 304 22.24 -6.59 6.00
N LEU A 305 21.42 -5.73 5.41
CA LEU A 305 20.56 -4.80 6.14
C LEU A 305 19.35 -5.51 6.76
N TYR A 306 18.94 -6.63 6.19
CA TYR A 306 17.72 -7.34 6.53
C TYR A 306 18.02 -8.74 7.05
N GLU A 307 17.33 -9.13 8.13
CA GLU A 307 17.29 -10.50 8.60
C GLU A 307 16.42 -11.37 7.66
N PRO A 308 16.59 -12.70 7.67
CA PRO A 308 15.71 -13.61 6.96
C PRO A 308 14.23 -13.44 7.37
N ILE A 309 13.33 -13.24 6.41
CA ILE A 309 11.90 -13.02 6.65
C ILE A 309 11.09 -14.14 5.99
N SER A 310 10.11 -14.68 6.70
CA SER A 310 9.12 -15.61 6.16
C SER A 310 8.01 -14.83 5.46
N CYS A 311 7.76 -15.11 4.18
CA CYS A 311 6.71 -14.43 3.40
C CYS A 311 5.29 -14.68 3.96
N GLY A 312 5.09 -15.74 4.77
CA GLY A 312 3.77 -16.29 5.10
C GLY A 312 3.34 -16.08 6.54
N GLU A 313 4.30 -15.94 7.46
CA GLU A 313 3.99 -15.60 8.85
C GLU A 313 3.53 -14.15 9.03
N GLU A 314 3.75 -13.29 8.05
CA GLU A 314 3.39 -11.88 8.09
C GLU A 314 2.12 -11.59 7.30
N THR A 315 1.88 -12.24 6.15
CA THR A 315 0.59 -12.17 5.45
C THR A 315 -0.56 -12.81 6.22
N CYS A 316 -0.29 -13.79 7.09
CA CYS A 316 -1.33 -14.52 7.82
C CYS A 316 -1.58 -14.03 9.26
N ARG A 317 -0.73 -13.17 9.85
CA ARG A 317 -0.94 -12.67 11.22
C ARG A 317 -2.06 -11.63 11.32
N GLU A 318 -2.46 -11.00 10.21
CA GLU A 318 -3.56 -10.02 10.17
C GLU A 318 -4.91 -10.66 9.77
N ASP A 319 -4.91 -11.87 9.22
CA ASP A 319 -6.07 -12.48 8.54
C ASP A 319 -7.07 -13.21 9.49
N ASP A 320 -6.78 -13.30 10.79
CA ASP A 320 -7.62 -14.04 11.75
C ASP A 320 -8.69 -13.18 12.47
N SER A 321 -8.81 -11.87 12.16
CA SER A 321 -9.71 -10.99 12.95
C SER A 321 -10.72 -10.12 12.20
N LYS A 322 -10.77 -10.05 10.86
CA LYS A 322 -11.74 -9.18 10.17
C LYS A 322 -12.25 -9.77 8.85
N THR A 323 -13.46 -10.32 8.89
CA THR A 323 -14.30 -10.55 7.70
C THR A 323 -15.10 -9.30 7.37
N GLU A 324 -14.48 -8.20 6.93
CA GLU A 324 -15.18 -7.06 6.31
C GLU A 324 -14.30 -6.42 5.21
N SER A 325 -14.88 -6.25 4.01
CA SER A 325 -14.40 -5.51 2.82
C SER A 325 -12.89 -5.21 2.73
N PHE A 326 -12.16 -6.04 1.98
CA PHE A 326 -10.73 -5.89 1.75
C PHE A 326 -10.43 -4.79 0.72
N SER A 327 -10.04 -3.61 1.22
CA SER A 327 -9.29 -2.60 0.45
C SER A 327 -7.83 -3.03 0.34
N SER A 328 -7.16 -2.70 -0.76
CA SER A 328 -5.73 -2.96 -1.02
C SER A 328 -4.75 -2.29 -0.04
N ASP A 329 -5.24 -1.57 0.96
CA ASP A 329 -4.45 -0.68 1.82
C ASP A 329 -3.89 -1.35 3.10
N GLU A 330 -4.23 -2.60 3.40
CA GLU A 330 -3.79 -3.31 4.63
C GLU A 330 -2.96 -4.56 4.32
N TYR A 331 -1.73 -4.38 3.84
CA TYR A 331 -0.71 -5.42 3.91
C TYR A 331 0.58 -4.78 4.46
N ASN A 332 1.03 -5.14 5.66
CA ASN A 332 2.30 -4.63 6.22
C ASN A 332 3.27 -5.79 6.48
N VAL A 333 4.27 -5.98 5.62
CA VAL A 333 5.34 -6.99 5.78
C VAL A 333 6.59 -6.34 6.37
N ARG A 334 7.10 -6.88 7.48
CA ARG A 334 8.15 -6.26 8.32
C ARG A 334 9.56 -6.63 7.87
N PHE A 335 10.19 -5.72 7.14
CA PHE A 335 11.64 -5.69 7.00
C PHE A 335 12.29 -4.90 8.14
N THR A 336 12.78 -5.58 9.18
CA THR A 336 13.54 -4.90 10.25
C THR A 336 14.99 -4.68 9.81
N THR A 337 15.39 -3.42 9.66
CA THR A 337 16.80 -3.05 9.39
C THR A 337 17.64 -3.11 10.67
N LYS A 338 18.87 -3.63 10.61
CA LYS A 338 19.86 -3.47 11.69
C LYS A 338 20.32 -2.01 11.82
N LEU A 339 19.59 -1.20 12.56
CA LEU A 339 20.06 0.09 13.06
C LEU A 339 20.57 -0.11 14.49
N ASP A 340 21.78 -0.64 14.62
CA ASP A 340 22.51 -0.65 15.90
C ASP A 340 23.16 0.73 16.10
N ALA A 341 22.38 1.67 16.65
CA ALA A 341 22.91 2.81 17.38
C ALA A 341 22.20 2.85 18.75
N PRO A 342 22.92 2.79 19.88
CA PRO A 342 22.28 2.96 21.17
C PRO A 342 21.69 4.37 21.25
N LEU A 343 20.39 4.46 21.54
CA LEU A 343 19.75 5.71 21.95
C LEU A 343 20.50 6.23 23.20
N PRO A 344 20.77 7.55 23.30
CA PRO A 344 21.41 8.10 24.48
C PRO A 344 20.58 7.80 25.74
N ASP A 345 21.29 7.50 26.82
CA ASP A 345 20.70 7.12 28.10
C ASP A 345 19.82 8.27 28.62
N ILE A 346 18.57 7.97 28.95
CA ILE A 346 17.56 8.97 29.34
C ILE A 346 18.00 9.79 30.56
N GLU A 347 18.83 9.21 31.45
CA GLU A 347 19.36 9.91 32.61
C GLU A 347 20.39 11.01 32.25
N GLU A 348 21.13 10.87 31.15
CA GLU A 348 22.11 11.87 30.69
C GLU A 348 21.40 13.08 30.03
N ALA A 349 20.28 12.85 29.35
CA ALA A 349 19.45 13.91 28.76
C ALA A 349 18.72 14.76 29.82
N VAL A 350 18.30 14.14 30.94
CA VAL A 350 17.58 14.83 32.03
C VAL A 350 18.50 15.73 32.85
N SER A 351 19.79 15.39 32.97
CA SER A 351 20.79 16.22 33.67
C SER A 351 21.13 17.52 32.92
N ALA A 352 20.93 17.57 31.60
CA ALA A 352 21.27 18.75 30.79
C ALA A 352 20.20 19.86 30.84
N CYS A 353 18.99 19.56 31.32
CA CYS A 353 17.87 20.50 31.33
C CYS A 353 17.80 21.45 32.53
N SER A 354 18.71 21.37 33.51
CA SER A 354 18.60 22.20 34.73
C SER A 354 19.17 23.62 34.61
N GLU A 355 19.84 23.99 33.52
CA GLU A 355 20.43 25.34 33.39
C GLU A 355 20.34 25.89 31.96
N SER A 356 19.18 26.42 31.56
CA SER A 356 19.10 27.71 30.85
C SER A 356 17.66 28.07 30.48
N SER A 357 17.30 29.28 30.83
CA SER A 357 16.03 29.95 30.57
C SER A 357 15.80 30.21 29.07
N LEU A 358 14.95 29.41 28.42
CA LEU A 358 14.31 29.77 27.15
C LEU A 358 12.83 29.39 27.21
N ALA A 359 11.97 30.40 27.09
CA ALA A 359 10.53 30.26 27.07
C ALA A 359 10.08 29.55 25.78
N LEU A 360 9.53 28.34 25.92
CA LEU A 360 8.86 27.61 24.84
C LEU A 360 7.35 27.56 25.09
N THR A 361 6.58 27.71 24.02
CA THR A 361 5.11 27.68 24.04
C THR A 361 4.57 26.24 24.18
N PRO A 362 3.34 26.03 24.69
CA PRO A 362 2.78 24.69 24.96
C PRO A 362 2.74 23.75 23.75
N SER A 363 2.71 24.30 22.53
CA SER A 363 2.72 23.54 21.27
C SER A 363 4.09 22.93 20.91
N ALA A 364 5.17 23.37 21.55
CA ALA A 364 6.50 22.78 21.40
C ALA A 364 6.66 21.49 22.24
N TRP A 365 6.01 21.41 23.40
CA TRP A 365 6.10 20.27 24.32
C TRP A 365 5.44 18.99 23.77
N LEU A 366 4.39 19.14 22.98
CA LEU A 366 3.70 18.03 22.29
C LEU A 366 4.48 17.49 21.08
N ARG A 367 5.34 18.30 20.46
CA ARG A 367 6.10 17.90 19.26
C ARG A 367 7.37 17.12 19.57
N GLU A 368 7.91 17.24 20.79
CA GLU A 368 9.13 16.53 21.20
C GLU A 368 8.90 15.41 22.23
N GLY A 369 7.65 15.09 22.57
CA GLY A 369 7.32 13.91 23.40
C GLY A 369 7.78 14.00 24.87
N VAL A 370 8.15 15.17 25.37
CA VAL A 370 8.62 15.33 26.76
C VAL A 370 7.47 15.80 27.65
N CYS A 371 6.58 14.89 28.03
CA CYS A 371 5.81 15.04 29.27
C CYS A 371 5.90 13.72 30.05
N PRO A 372 6.86 13.59 30.98
CA PRO A 372 7.13 12.34 31.68
C PRO A 372 6.18 12.18 32.87
N VAL A 373 4.87 12.30 32.68
CA VAL A 373 3.87 11.92 33.69
C VAL A 373 2.54 11.56 33.01
N LEU A 374 2.49 10.46 32.27
CA LEU A 374 1.21 9.86 31.88
C LEU A 374 1.31 8.33 31.99
N ASP A 375 1.30 7.84 33.22
CA ASP A 375 0.78 6.51 33.50
C ASP A 375 -0.64 6.65 34.05
N SER A 376 -1.54 5.78 33.59
CA SER A 376 -3.00 5.92 33.65
C SER A 376 -3.60 6.07 35.06
N GLU A 377 -2.82 5.84 36.11
CA GLU A 377 -3.26 5.87 37.50
C GLU A 377 -2.90 7.16 38.27
N SER A 378 -2.23 8.15 37.65
CA SER A 378 -1.61 9.28 38.36
C SER A 378 -2.02 10.70 37.92
N VAL A 379 -3.13 10.84 37.19
CA VAL A 379 -3.65 12.16 36.79
C VAL A 379 -4.46 12.79 37.93
N THR A 380 -3.89 13.79 38.60
CA THR A 380 -4.62 14.62 39.58
C THR A 380 -5.07 15.95 38.98
N PRO A 381 -6.17 16.57 39.46
CA PRO A 381 -6.65 17.86 38.97
C PRO A 381 -5.59 18.98 39.01
N ALA A 382 -4.69 18.95 40.00
CA ALA A 382 -3.60 19.91 40.14
C ALA A 382 -2.49 19.72 39.09
N ALA A 383 -2.25 18.49 38.63
CA ALA A 383 -1.27 18.18 37.57
C ALA A 383 -1.80 18.61 36.19
N ALA A 384 -3.09 18.42 35.94
CA ALA A 384 -3.75 18.85 34.70
C ALA A 384 -3.80 20.38 34.55
N GLU A 385 -3.94 21.12 35.65
CA GLU A 385 -3.95 22.58 35.66
C GLU A 385 -2.54 23.17 35.42
N ARG A 386 -1.50 22.54 35.95
CA ARG A 386 -0.09 22.91 35.67
C ARG A 386 0.32 22.71 34.21
N CYS A 387 -0.28 21.74 33.52
CA CYS A 387 0.01 21.42 32.11
C CYS A 387 -0.87 22.18 31.11
N GLY A 388 -1.75 23.08 31.58
CA GLY A 388 -2.57 23.91 30.69
C GLY A 388 -3.63 23.13 29.88
N LEU A 389 -4.11 21.99 30.37
CA LEU A 389 -5.03 21.09 29.65
C LEU A 389 -6.51 21.53 29.72
N LYS A 390 -6.85 22.47 30.60
CA LYS A 390 -8.23 22.96 30.83
C LYS A 390 -8.85 23.67 29.61
N PRO A 391 -8.15 24.59 28.91
CA PRO A 391 -8.67 25.24 27.70
C PRO A 391 -8.84 24.24 26.53
N LEU A 392 -7.93 23.26 26.42
CA LEU A 392 -7.96 22.24 25.38
C LEU A 392 -9.17 21.30 25.54
N ALA A 393 -9.49 20.91 26.78
CA ALA A 393 -10.68 20.11 27.10
C ALA A 393 -11.99 20.87 26.83
N GLN A 394 -12.00 22.20 27.03
CA GLN A 394 -13.15 23.05 26.73
C GLN A 394 -13.38 23.22 25.22
N GLU A 395 -12.31 23.34 24.43
CA GLU A 395 -12.39 23.35 22.95
C GLU A 395 -12.84 22.00 22.38
N LEU A 396 -12.32 20.89 22.93
CA LEU A 396 -12.74 19.55 22.53
C LEU A 396 -14.22 19.31 22.84
N ALA A 397 -14.69 19.70 24.02
CA ALA A 397 -16.09 19.57 24.42
C ALA A 397 -17.04 20.38 23.51
N ALA A 398 -16.63 21.57 23.07
CA ALA A 398 -17.39 22.40 22.14
C ALA A 398 -17.47 21.77 20.73
N SER A 399 -16.36 21.19 20.23
CA SER A 399 -16.33 20.51 18.92
C SER A 399 -17.13 19.21 18.90
N VAL A 400 -17.04 18.41 19.97
CA VAL A 400 -17.78 17.14 20.10
C VAL A 400 -19.29 17.39 20.23
N SER A 401 -19.71 18.44 20.96
CA SER A 401 -21.12 18.80 21.07
C SER A 401 -21.73 19.22 19.72
N THR A 402 -20.95 19.87 18.85
CA THR A 402 -21.42 20.34 17.54
C THR A 402 -21.54 19.19 16.54
N ALA A 403 -20.58 18.26 16.54
CA ALA A 403 -20.60 17.09 15.67
C ALA A 403 -21.74 16.11 16.02
N MET A 404 -22.02 15.89 17.30
CA MET A 404 -23.12 15.01 17.73
C MET A 404 -24.52 15.62 17.46
N LEU A 405 -24.69 16.94 17.54
CA LEU A 405 -25.98 17.59 17.23
C LEU A 405 -26.33 17.49 15.74
N ASN A 406 -25.33 17.58 14.86
CA ASN A 406 -25.50 17.38 13.41
C ASN A 406 -25.85 15.93 13.05
N LEU A 407 -25.27 14.95 13.75
CA LEU A 407 -25.56 13.52 13.57
C LEU A 407 -26.97 13.13 14.04
N MET A 408 -27.63 13.94 14.88
CA MET A 408 -28.96 13.67 15.43
C MET A 408 -30.08 14.54 14.82
N GLU A 409 -29.79 15.33 13.77
CA GLU A 409 -30.75 16.24 13.09
C GLU A 409 -31.56 17.16 14.04
N CYS A 410 -30.93 17.70 15.09
CA CYS A 410 -31.60 18.58 16.06
C CYS A 410 -31.11 20.04 15.86
N PRO A 411 -31.92 20.97 15.29
CA PRO A 411 -31.36 22.21 14.74
C PRO A 411 -30.98 23.28 15.77
N GLU A 412 -31.53 23.28 16.99
CA GLU A 412 -31.26 24.32 17.98
C GLU A 412 -31.23 23.79 19.42
N GLY A 413 -30.04 23.68 20.03
CA GLY A 413 -29.86 23.38 21.45
C GLY A 413 -28.40 23.43 21.91
N THR A 414 -28.14 23.88 23.14
CA THR A 414 -26.84 23.75 23.82
C THR A 414 -26.83 22.49 24.70
N TRP A 415 -25.65 21.93 25.02
CA TRP A 415 -25.51 20.71 25.82
C TRP A 415 -26.30 20.70 27.15
N GLN A 416 -26.56 21.88 27.72
CA GLN A 416 -27.31 22.05 28.98
C GLN A 416 -28.82 21.82 28.87
N THR A 417 -29.42 21.83 27.66
CA THR A 417 -30.86 21.57 27.45
C THR A 417 -31.20 20.15 26.99
N ILE A 418 -30.19 19.28 26.81
CA ILE A 418 -30.37 17.87 26.44
C ILE A 418 -30.69 17.03 27.69
N GLN A 419 -31.84 17.27 28.33
CA GLN A 419 -32.29 16.36 29.39
C GLN A 419 -33.60 15.65 29.16
N GLN A 420 -34.50 16.01 28.23
CA GLN A 420 -35.81 15.32 28.20
C GLN A 420 -36.53 14.99 26.87
N PRO A 421 -36.15 15.43 25.64
CA PRO A 421 -36.88 14.96 24.45
C PRO A 421 -36.22 13.85 23.61
N CYS A 422 -34.89 13.66 23.65
CA CYS A 422 -34.21 12.84 22.63
C CYS A 422 -34.06 11.34 22.96
N LEU A 423 -34.47 10.89 24.15
CA LEU A 423 -34.40 9.48 24.57
C LEU A 423 -35.62 8.64 24.17
N ALA A 424 -36.53 9.16 23.34
CA ALA A 424 -37.77 8.48 22.96
C ALA A 424 -37.70 7.68 21.64
N LYS A 425 -36.51 7.36 21.13
CA LYS A 425 -36.32 6.51 19.93
C LYS A 425 -35.29 5.38 20.15
N GLU A 426 -35.24 4.82 21.35
CA GLU A 426 -34.40 3.65 21.66
C GLU A 426 -34.92 2.31 21.08
N GLU A 427 -36.06 2.26 20.37
CA GLU A 427 -36.63 0.98 19.91
C GLU A 427 -36.45 0.63 18.42
N SER A 428 -35.66 1.36 17.60
CA SER A 428 -35.51 1.01 16.18
C SER A 428 -34.10 0.81 15.63
N ILE A 429 -33.05 0.82 16.47
CA ILE A 429 -31.69 0.51 16.01
C ILE A 429 -31.08 -0.48 16.99
N GLY A 430 -31.11 -1.75 16.63
CA GLY A 430 -30.54 -2.83 17.44
C GLY A 430 -29.03 -2.70 17.58
N MET A 431 -28.58 -2.19 18.73
CA MET A 431 -27.17 -2.32 19.15
C MET A 431 -26.93 -3.74 19.72
N PRO A 432 -25.90 -4.47 19.27
CA PRO A 432 -25.56 -5.77 19.84
C PRO A 432 -24.91 -5.62 21.22
N ARG A 433 -25.35 -6.47 22.16
CA ARG A 433 -24.74 -6.63 23.48
C ARG A 433 -23.42 -7.41 23.39
N ARG A 434 -22.42 -6.93 24.14
CA ARG A 434 -21.19 -7.61 24.61
C ARG A 434 -20.27 -8.20 23.53
N GLY A 435 -19.17 -7.49 23.27
CA GLY A 435 -17.95 -7.98 22.64
C GLY A 435 -16.94 -6.84 22.54
N SER A 436 -15.72 -7.08 22.99
CA SER A 436 -14.61 -6.13 23.18
C SER A 436 -14.21 -5.34 21.92
N GLY A 437 -14.20 -4.00 22.01
CA GLY A 437 -13.83 -3.05 20.93
C GLY A 437 -14.17 -1.59 21.29
N PRO A 438 -13.83 -0.58 20.47
CA PRO A 438 -13.47 0.81 20.81
C PRO A 438 -14.47 1.67 21.62
N GLY A 439 -15.67 1.16 21.89
CA GLY A 439 -16.65 1.81 22.76
C GLY A 439 -16.19 2.00 24.20
N LEU A 440 -15.26 1.17 24.71
CA LEU A 440 -14.67 1.34 26.05
C LEU A 440 -13.70 2.53 26.12
N VAL A 441 -12.97 2.82 25.03
CA VAL A 441 -12.07 3.98 24.97
C VAL A 441 -12.89 5.26 24.89
N TRP A 442 -13.95 5.27 24.07
CA TRP A 442 -14.89 6.38 24.01
C TRP A 442 -15.68 6.58 25.32
N ALA A 443 -16.09 5.50 25.99
CA ALA A 443 -16.72 5.58 27.30
C ALA A 443 -15.76 6.05 28.39
N ALA A 444 -14.47 5.68 28.33
CA ALA A 444 -13.43 6.14 29.25
C ALA A 444 -13.07 7.61 29.01
N VAL A 445 -13.01 8.06 27.76
CA VAL A 445 -12.80 9.46 27.39
C VAL A 445 -14.02 10.30 27.79
N LEU A 446 -15.24 9.81 27.57
CA LEU A 446 -16.48 10.46 28.04
C LEU A 446 -16.58 10.51 29.56
N ALA A 447 -16.14 9.45 30.27
CA ALA A 447 -16.07 9.44 31.73
C ALA A 447 -14.99 10.39 32.28
N ALA A 448 -13.82 10.46 31.64
CA ALA A 448 -12.76 11.39 32.00
C ALA A 448 -13.15 12.85 31.75
N VAL A 449 -13.83 13.14 30.64
CA VAL A 449 -14.39 14.46 30.31
C VAL A 449 -15.53 14.83 31.27
N ALA A 450 -16.39 13.87 31.64
CA ALA A 450 -17.45 14.08 32.64
C ALA A 450 -16.90 14.32 34.06
N SER A 451 -15.79 13.67 34.45
CA SER A 451 -15.10 13.90 35.72
C SER A 451 -14.25 15.18 35.75
N LEU A 452 -13.97 15.79 34.59
CA LEU A 452 -13.28 17.08 34.48
C LEU A 452 -14.24 18.28 34.44
N LEU A 453 -15.54 18.04 34.21
CA LEU A 453 -16.60 19.06 34.08
C LEU A 453 -17.59 19.11 35.25
N LEU A 454 -17.50 18.17 36.20
CA LEU A 454 -18.11 18.21 37.54
C LEU A 454 -17.03 18.60 38.56
#